data_AF-A0A9P4LII5-F1
#
_entry.id   AF-A0A9P4LII5-F1
#
_cell.length_a   1.000
_cell.length_b   1.000
_cell.length_c   1.000
_cell.angle_alpha   90.00
_cell.angle_beta   90.00
_cell.angle_gamma   90.00
#
_symmetry.space_group_name_H-M   'P 1'
#
loop_
_entity.id
_entity.type
_entity.pdbx_description
1 polymer ?
#
loop_
_entity_poly.entity_id
_entity_poly.type
_entity_poly.pdbx_seq_one_letter_code
_entity_poly.pdbx_strand_id
1 'polypeptide(L)'
;ILMHEVSPTKKRKVRKGTRNCWECKRRKVRCIYALPANKSCENCIQRQITCISQEYDDGQAERTDGGIEERLKRIENTLESLVVNATAATAFEGALQGQKPSSPNAVTPQFLDNSMADHYTGLARDLVAAWPPEHDLDQIYELPIGLSTHVHMKVCTTSSTQLNQEPESPRTMLRLPPRDSHPVMFARKLLLLSSLLQGAVSSPHTPTPTRNHLSAIMTHALDTAVRFVTTNDDLTASVEGIECIMIEAMIQNYAGNLHKACMAVRRATTVAQMVGLHRYSHSSSLRILDPNTRAGLDPQQLYFRIIEMDSYLSVTLGLPRSSIDTKALSPAALAACQPLDRMARLQCIIAGYILDRKGAAIDTQDIEDMLQNAAAVMPAQWWLVPAFQAHDNIAPDTLHDVAQAMYQLSHYHLVLRIHLPFLLRPAQEKDSNYHKLAAAMASREILTRYSAFRIWNPGHFYCRGLDYLAFIAVMVLSLAHINSQCLIGSSNTSGIRQVLRLNRPSDRGLMEHILTTFDRMPNDEILSRLAPILRHILDVELDAAAGVEYDAVATGSGDGASGLEGGFVDSKKRLQIHIPHFGTINLER
;
A
#
# COMPACT_ATOMS: atom_id res chain seq x y z
N ILE A 1 -58.67 -49.45 2.05
CA ILE A 1 -57.34 -49.46 1.38
C ILE A 1 -56.66 -48.16 1.79
N LEU A 2 -55.56 -48.08 2.53
CA LEU A 2 -54.62 -49.03 3.13
C LEU A 2 -53.91 -48.21 4.23
N MET A 3 -53.56 -48.84 5.36
CA MET A 3 -52.60 -48.29 6.31
C MET A 3 -51.24 -48.08 5.61
N HIS A 4 -50.49 -47.04 5.96
CA HIS A 4 -49.05 -47.03 5.70
C HIS A 4 -48.28 -46.57 6.94
N GLU A 5 -47.48 -47.53 7.42
CA GLU A 5 -46.57 -47.50 8.55
C GLU A 5 -45.47 -46.42 8.41
N VAL A 6 -45.07 -45.86 9.55
CA VAL A 6 -43.85 -45.06 9.70
C VAL A 6 -42.63 -45.99 9.54
N SER A 7 -41.84 -45.74 8.50
CA SER A 7 -40.60 -46.48 8.23
C SER A 7 -39.45 -46.03 9.16
N PRO A 8 -38.55 -46.95 9.58
CA PRO A 8 -37.46 -46.63 10.51
C PRO A 8 -36.31 -45.90 9.82
N THR A 9 -35.78 -44.87 10.49
CA THR A 9 -34.59 -44.10 10.08
C THR A 9 -33.35 -45.01 9.97
N LYS A 10 -32.63 -44.90 8.84
CA LYS A 10 -31.51 -45.78 8.47
C LYS A 10 -30.33 -45.66 9.44
N LYS A 11 -29.93 -46.77 10.05
CA LYS A 11 -28.69 -46.88 10.84
C LYS A 11 -27.45 -46.91 9.94
N ARG A 12 -26.46 -46.06 10.21
CA ARG A 12 -25.17 -46.03 9.49
C ARG A 12 -24.17 -46.99 10.17
N LYS A 13 -23.45 -47.81 9.40
CA LYS A 13 -22.45 -48.76 9.94
C LYS A 13 -21.23 -48.01 10.50
N VAL A 14 -21.14 -47.87 11.82
CA VAL A 14 -19.95 -47.43 12.55
C VAL A 14 -19.11 -48.67 12.93
N ARG A 15 -17.77 -48.57 12.96
CA ARG A 15 -16.89 -49.67 13.39
C ARG A 15 -17.28 -50.14 14.80
N LYS A 16 -17.43 -51.46 15.00
CA LYS A 16 -17.79 -52.06 16.30
C LYS A 16 -16.81 -51.58 17.38
N GLY A 17 -17.33 -51.03 18.47
CA GLY A 17 -16.56 -50.61 19.64
C GLY A 17 -16.16 -49.12 19.70
N THR A 18 -16.47 -48.30 18.67
CA THR A 18 -16.17 -46.85 18.71
C THR A 18 -17.46 -46.03 18.78
N ARG A 19 -17.73 -45.36 19.91
CA ARG A 19 -18.84 -44.39 20.07
C ARG A 19 -18.34 -42.97 19.85
N ASN A 20 -18.58 -42.42 18.66
CA ASN A 20 -18.30 -41.01 18.34
C ASN A 20 -19.60 -40.27 18.02
N CYS A 21 -19.75 -39.04 18.52
CA CYS A 21 -20.85 -38.15 18.18
C CYS A 21 -20.53 -37.24 16.98
N TRP A 22 -21.55 -36.66 16.34
CA TRP A 22 -21.38 -35.74 15.21
C TRP A 22 -20.66 -34.45 15.60
N GLU A 23 -20.93 -33.93 16.80
CA GLU A 23 -20.36 -32.68 17.30
C GLU A 23 -18.85 -32.77 17.57
N CYS A 24 -18.38 -33.84 18.22
CA CYS A 24 -16.96 -34.08 18.43
C CYS A 24 -16.22 -34.31 17.10
N LYS A 25 -16.87 -34.92 16.11
CA LYS A 25 -16.32 -35.07 14.76
C LYS A 25 -16.19 -33.75 14.02
N ARG A 26 -17.22 -32.90 14.02
CA ARG A 26 -17.17 -31.55 13.41
C ARG A 26 -16.03 -30.72 14.00
N ARG A 27 -15.81 -30.84 15.31
CA ARG A 27 -14.78 -30.09 16.05
C ARG A 27 -13.41 -30.78 16.09
N LYS A 28 -13.25 -31.95 15.48
CA LYS A 28 -12.00 -32.75 15.47
C LYS A 28 -11.43 -33.02 16.88
N VAL A 29 -12.28 -33.28 17.86
CA VAL A 29 -11.89 -33.64 19.24
C VAL A 29 -12.31 -35.07 19.60
N ARG A 30 -11.65 -35.70 20.59
CA ARG A 30 -11.99 -37.07 21.05
C ARG A 30 -13.34 -37.08 21.77
N CYS A 31 -14.20 -38.04 21.42
CA CYS A 31 -15.48 -38.26 22.09
C CYS A 31 -15.26 -39.13 23.35
N ILE A 32 -15.46 -38.57 24.54
CA ILE A 32 -15.19 -39.23 25.82
C ILE A 32 -16.49 -39.32 26.62
N TYR A 33 -16.82 -40.53 27.08
CA TYR A 33 -17.97 -40.79 27.94
C TYR A 33 -17.46 -41.20 29.33
N ALA A 34 -17.94 -40.52 30.37
CA ALA A 34 -17.58 -40.85 31.75
C ALA A 34 -17.96 -42.31 32.12
N LEU A 35 -19.09 -42.80 31.61
CA LEU A 35 -19.54 -44.20 31.75
C LEU A 35 -20.14 -44.72 30.44
N PRO A 36 -20.03 -46.03 30.13
CA PRO A 36 -20.62 -46.61 28.92
C PRO A 36 -22.15 -46.49 28.82
N ALA A 37 -22.85 -46.25 29.93
CA ALA A 37 -24.30 -46.05 29.94
C ALA A 37 -24.72 -44.62 29.60
N ASN A 38 -23.78 -43.65 29.56
CA ASN A 38 -24.12 -42.25 29.35
C ASN A 38 -24.57 -42.00 27.91
N LYS A 39 -25.69 -41.28 27.78
CA LYS A 39 -26.25 -40.89 26.48
C LYS A 39 -25.48 -39.73 25.82
N SER A 40 -24.79 -38.92 26.62
CA SER A 40 -24.03 -37.74 26.17
C SER A 40 -22.55 -37.85 26.57
N CYS A 41 -21.65 -37.38 25.69
CA CYS A 41 -20.22 -37.30 25.97
C CYS A 41 -19.88 -36.05 26.79
N GLU A 42 -18.75 -36.06 27.51
CA GLU A 42 -18.32 -34.97 28.40
C GLU A 42 -18.17 -33.63 27.67
N ASN A 43 -17.62 -33.65 26.45
CA ASN A 43 -17.45 -32.46 25.63
C ASN A 43 -18.80 -31.79 25.27
N CYS A 44 -19.85 -32.59 25.05
CA CYS A 44 -21.19 -32.07 24.78
C CYS A 44 -21.87 -31.57 26.06
N ILE A 45 -21.63 -32.24 27.20
CA ILE A 45 -22.16 -31.83 28.51
C ILE A 45 -21.57 -30.48 28.94
N GLN A 46 -20.25 -30.31 28.89
CA GLN A 46 -19.58 -29.06 29.26
C GLN A 46 -20.06 -27.87 28.43
N ARG A 47 -20.42 -28.11 27.17
CA ARG A 47 -20.87 -27.09 26.23
C ARG A 47 -22.39 -26.91 26.18
N GLN A 48 -23.14 -27.69 26.96
CA GLN A 48 -24.61 -27.70 26.97
C GLN A 48 -25.23 -27.86 25.56
N ILE A 49 -24.64 -28.74 24.74
CA ILE A 49 -25.10 -29.03 23.38
C ILE A 49 -25.55 -30.49 23.23
N THR A 50 -26.51 -30.73 22.34
CA THR A 50 -27.06 -32.06 22.09
C THR A 50 -26.00 -33.02 21.55
N CYS A 51 -25.85 -34.17 22.20
CA CYS A 51 -24.90 -35.20 21.80
C CYS A 51 -25.61 -36.26 20.94
N ILE A 52 -25.38 -36.24 19.61
CA ILE A 52 -25.98 -37.21 18.69
C ILE A 52 -24.90 -38.20 18.21
N SER A 53 -25.10 -39.48 18.52
CA SER A 53 -24.22 -40.58 18.10
C SER A 53 -24.24 -40.75 16.57
N GLN A 54 -23.09 -41.04 15.96
CA GLN A 54 -22.98 -41.24 14.52
C GLN A 54 -23.68 -42.51 14.00
N GLU A 55 -24.17 -43.36 14.89
CA GLU A 55 -25.02 -44.50 14.52
C GLU A 55 -26.44 -44.05 14.10
N TYR A 56 -26.82 -42.82 14.46
CA TYR A 56 -28.05 -42.15 14.06
C TYR A 56 -27.76 -41.02 13.07
N ASP A 57 -28.76 -40.71 12.25
CA ASP A 57 -28.68 -39.58 11.33
C ASP A 57 -28.64 -38.27 12.12
N ASP A 58 -27.79 -37.33 11.69
CA ASP A 58 -27.52 -36.09 12.43
C ASP A 58 -28.73 -35.14 12.42
N GLY A 59 -29.79 -35.45 11.67
CA GLY A 59 -31.00 -34.61 11.54
C GLY A 59 -30.72 -33.17 11.11
N GLN A 60 -29.49 -32.88 10.67
CA GLN A 60 -28.95 -31.55 10.35
C GLN A 60 -28.26 -31.55 8.98
N ALA A 61 -28.83 -32.26 8.01
CA ALA A 61 -28.75 -31.81 6.64
C ALA A 61 -29.75 -30.65 6.52
N GLU A 62 -29.27 -29.45 6.16
CA GLU A 62 -30.01 -28.17 6.13
C GLU A 62 -30.10 -27.41 7.47
N ARG A 63 -28.98 -26.81 7.86
CA ARG A 63 -29.01 -25.45 8.46
C ARG A 63 -28.41 -24.48 7.44
N THR A 64 -29.21 -24.17 6.43
CA THR A 64 -29.19 -22.86 5.77
C THR A 64 -29.43 -21.79 6.83
N ASP A 65 -28.60 -20.75 6.82
CA ASP A 65 -28.81 -19.31 7.11
C ASP A 65 -29.94 -18.76 8.04
N GLY A 66 -30.70 -19.57 8.78
CA GLY A 66 -31.87 -19.12 9.55
C GLY A 66 -31.55 -18.48 10.90
N GLY A 67 -30.27 -18.30 11.26
CA GLY A 67 -29.88 -17.65 12.51
C GLY A 67 -29.79 -16.13 12.39
N ILE A 68 -29.54 -15.61 11.20
CA ILE A 68 -29.36 -14.17 10.96
C ILE A 68 -30.71 -13.52 10.71
N GLU A 69 -31.59 -14.14 9.92
CA GLU A 69 -32.90 -13.59 9.57
C GLU A 69 -33.87 -13.54 10.77
N GLU A 70 -33.84 -14.55 11.65
CA GLU A 70 -34.64 -14.53 12.88
C GLU A 70 -34.08 -13.54 13.91
N ARG A 71 -32.76 -13.28 13.90
CA ARG A 71 -32.13 -12.22 14.70
C ARG A 71 -32.40 -10.84 14.13
N LEU A 72 -32.42 -10.69 12.80
CA LEU A 72 -32.81 -9.46 12.11
C LEU A 72 -34.27 -9.13 12.38
N LYS A 73 -35.19 -10.09 12.22
CA LYS A 73 -36.60 -9.91 12.59
C LYS A 73 -36.79 -9.56 14.06
N ARG A 74 -36.00 -10.14 14.96
CA ARG A 74 -36.06 -9.79 16.39
C ARG A 74 -35.57 -8.36 16.63
N ILE A 75 -34.50 -7.95 15.96
CA ILE A 75 -33.94 -6.60 16.01
C ILE A 75 -34.92 -5.58 15.42
N GLU A 76 -35.50 -5.87 14.25
CA GLU A 76 -36.52 -5.07 13.57
C GLU A 76 -37.78 -4.90 14.43
N ASN A 77 -38.27 -5.97 15.05
CA ASN A 77 -39.41 -5.90 15.98
C ASN A 77 -39.09 -5.07 17.24
N THR A 78 -37.86 -5.16 17.79
CA THR A 78 -37.44 -4.25 18.87
C THR A 78 -37.32 -2.81 18.41
N LEU A 79 -36.84 -2.56 17.19
CA LEU A 79 -36.70 -1.22 16.62
C LEU A 79 -38.08 -0.58 16.38
N GLU A 80 -39.05 -1.34 15.85
CA GLU A 80 -40.43 -0.90 15.71
C GLU A 80 -41.07 -0.62 17.07
N SER A 81 -40.84 -1.44 18.09
CA SER A 81 -41.34 -1.16 19.45
C SER A 81 -40.75 0.12 20.06
N LEU A 82 -39.49 0.44 19.75
CA LEU A 82 -38.81 1.65 20.23
C LEU A 82 -39.30 2.90 19.48
N VAL A 83 -39.62 2.79 18.19
CA VAL A 83 -40.22 3.87 17.40
C VAL A 83 -41.69 4.09 17.75
N VAL A 84 -42.46 3.04 18.04
CA VAL A 84 -43.84 3.15 18.52
C VAL A 84 -43.88 3.72 19.95
N ASN A 85 -42.94 3.36 20.82
CA ASN A 85 -42.84 3.95 22.16
C ASN A 85 -42.35 5.40 22.13
N ALA A 86 -41.48 5.78 21.19
CA ALA A 86 -41.05 7.17 20.99
C ALA A 86 -42.17 8.04 20.38
N THR A 87 -43.03 7.47 19.52
CA THR A 87 -44.21 8.17 18.97
C THR A 87 -45.38 8.24 19.97
N ALA A 88 -45.53 7.24 20.85
CA ALA A 88 -46.48 7.30 21.96
C ALA A 88 -46.05 8.28 23.07
N ALA A 89 -44.75 8.43 23.34
CA ALA A 89 -44.21 9.41 24.28
C ALA A 89 -44.33 10.86 23.76
N THR A 90 -44.43 11.07 22.44
CA THR A 90 -44.62 12.38 21.81
C THR A 90 -46.09 12.71 21.52
N ALA A 91 -47.02 11.78 21.74
CA ALA A 91 -48.46 11.98 21.54
C ALA A 91 -49.22 12.39 22.82
N PHE A 92 -48.57 12.51 23.99
CA PHE A 92 -49.23 12.89 25.25
C PHE A 92 -48.95 14.33 25.73
N GLU A 93 -48.24 15.16 24.95
CA GLU A 93 -47.98 16.58 25.26
C GLU A 93 -48.75 17.54 24.33
N GLY A 94 -50.00 17.18 24.01
CA GLY A 94 -50.89 17.93 23.13
C GLY A 94 -52.21 18.34 23.79
N ALA A 95 -52.23 18.75 25.06
CA ALA A 95 -53.39 19.42 25.63
C ALA A 95 -53.05 20.31 26.84
N LEU A 96 -53.43 21.58 26.71
CA LEU A 96 -53.62 22.62 27.75
C LEU A 96 -52.42 23.54 28.08
N GLN A 97 -52.53 24.73 27.50
CA GLN A 97 -51.89 25.98 27.92
C GLN A 97 -52.24 26.35 29.39
N GLY A 98 -51.27 26.93 30.11
CA GLY A 98 -51.57 27.91 31.16
C GLY A 98 -50.58 27.96 32.34
N GLN A 99 -49.80 29.05 32.40
CA GLN A 99 -49.13 29.66 33.56
C GLN A 99 -47.70 29.22 33.98
N LYS A 100 -46.82 30.23 34.03
CA LYS A 100 -45.46 30.33 34.66
C LYS A 100 -45.58 30.33 36.21
N PRO A 101 -44.49 30.31 37.03
CA PRO A 101 -43.07 29.98 36.81
C PRO A 101 -42.42 29.10 37.95
N SER A 102 -41.09 28.90 37.84
CA SER A 102 -40.06 28.57 38.87
C SER A 102 -39.49 27.14 38.91
N SER A 103 -38.16 27.08 38.70
CA SER A 103 -37.25 25.92 38.77
C SER A 103 -37.17 25.34 40.20
N PRO A 104 -36.71 24.09 40.40
CA PRO A 104 -35.27 23.81 40.35
C PRO A 104 -34.87 22.47 39.70
N ASN A 105 -33.67 22.51 39.10
CA ASN A 105 -32.73 21.40 38.87
C ASN A 105 -33.16 20.25 37.95
N ALA A 106 -32.98 20.46 36.64
CA ALA A 106 -32.69 19.39 35.72
C ALA A 106 -31.20 19.05 35.77
N VAL A 107 -30.88 17.83 36.20
CA VAL A 107 -29.58 17.21 36.01
C VAL A 107 -29.40 17.00 34.50
N THR A 108 -28.58 17.83 33.87
CA THR A 108 -28.07 17.60 32.52
C THR A 108 -27.18 16.35 32.57
N PRO A 109 -27.33 15.38 31.65
CA PRO A 109 -26.29 14.38 31.46
C PRO A 109 -25.08 15.08 30.83
N GLN A 110 -24.15 15.50 31.69
CA GLN A 110 -22.79 15.89 31.30
C GLN A 110 -22.09 14.66 30.71
N PHE A 111 -22.21 14.47 29.40
CA PHE A 111 -21.28 13.63 28.67
C PHE A 111 -19.95 14.39 28.51
N LEU A 112 -19.01 14.11 29.42
CA LEU A 112 -17.56 13.91 29.21
C LEU A 112 -16.71 14.83 28.30
N ASP A 113 -17.14 16.02 27.88
CA ASP A 113 -16.33 16.82 26.92
C ASP A 113 -15.22 17.66 27.59
N ASN A 114 -15.40 18.12 28.83
CA ASN A 114 -14.39 18.96 29.51
C ASN A 114 -13.13 18.20 29.97
N SER A 115 -13.18 16.87 30.09
CA SER A 115 -12.04 16.08 30.60
C SER A 115 -10.95 15.83 29.56
N MET A 116 -11.27 15.86 28.26
CA MET A 116 -10.28 15.62 27.19
C MET A 116 -9.52 16.90 26.81
N ALA A 117 -10.14 18.07 26.95
CA ALA A 117 -9.49 19.35 26.66
C ALA A 117 -8.23 19.56 27.52
N ASP A 118 -8.30 19.28 28.83
CA ASP A 118 -7.14 19.39 29.73
C ASP A 118 -6.03 18.37 29.41
N HIS A 119 -6.37 17.15 28.96
CA HIS A 119 -5.38 16.11 28.60
C HIS A 119 -4.60 16.49 27.33
N TYR A 120 -5.22 17.20 26.38
CA TYR A 120 -4.56 17.65 25.16
C TYR A 120 -3.67 18.88 25.35
N THR A 121 -3.84 19.65 26.43
CA THR A 121 -3.01 20.86 26.66
C THR A 121 -1.52 20.54 26.84
N GLY A 122 -1.18 19.41 27.47
CA GLY A 122 0.21 18.94 27.59
C GLY A 122 0.77 18.49 26.24
N LEU A 123 0.01 17.69 25.50
CA LEU A 123 0.44 17.17 24.21
C LEU A 123 0.58 18.26 23.14
N ALA A 124 -0.37 19.20 23.09
CA ALA A 124 -0.30 20.35 22.19
C ALA A 124 0.91 21.24 22.52
N ARG A 125 1.28 21.37 23.80
CA ARG A 125 2.50 22.08 24.21
C ARG A 125 3.76 21.39 23.70
N ASP A 126 3.85 20.07 23.83
CA ASP A 126 5.00 19.30 23.34
C ASP A 126 5.12 19.37 21.80
N LEU A 127 3.99 19.33 21.09
CA LEU A 127 3.95 19.50 19.64
C LEU A 127 4.37 20.91 19.20
N VAL A 128 3.94 21.95 19.94
CA VAL A 128 4.36 23.34 19.69
C VAL A 128 5.84 23.54 20.05
N ALA A 129 6.37 22.83 21.06
CA ALA A 129 7.78 22.92 21.43
C ALA A 129 8.73 22.38 20.34
N ALA A 130 8.24 21.49 19.46
CA ALA A 130 8.99 21.04 18.29
C ALA A 130 8.92 22.01 17.10
N TRP A 131 8.17 23.11 17.23
CA TRP A 131 8.10 24.14 16.19
C TRP A 131 9.42 24.93 16.11
N PRO A 132 9.91 25.27 14.92
CA PRO A 132 11.16 26.02 14.78
C PRO A 132 11.07 27.41 15.43
N PRO A 133 12.19 27.94 15.93
CA PRO A 133 12.26 29.32 16.40
C PRO A 133 12.04 30.32 15.25
N GLU A 134 11.63 31.54 15.58
CA GLU A 134 11.22 32.56 14.59
C GLU A 134 12.30 32.88 13.54
N HIS A 135 13.57 32.91 13.93
CA HIS A 135 14.69 33.16 13.00
C HIS A 135 14.85 32.08 11.93
N ASP A 136 14.52 30.82 12.24
CA ASP A 136 14.54 29.73 11.27
C ASP A 136 13.32 29.81 10.35
N LEU A 137 12.17 30.19 10.89
CA LEU A 137 10.93 30.31 10.12
C LEU A 137 11.05 31.34 8.98
N ASP A 138 11.73 32.45 9.21
CA ASP A 138 11.96 33.45 8.16
C ASP A 138 12.69 32.86 6.95
N GLN A 139 13.69 31.99 7.16
CA GLN A 139 14.37 31.29 6.07
C GLN A 139 13.48 30.22 5.44
N ILE A 140 12.73 29.49 6.26
CA ILE A 140 11.85 28.39 5.81
C ILE A 140 10.72 28.93 4.92
N TYR A 141 10.20 30.12 5.22
CA TYR A 141 9.12 30.72 4.46
C TYR A 141 9.50 31.18 3.06
N GLU A 142 10.79 31.39 2.80
CA GLU A 142 11.32 31.73 1.48
C GLU A 142 11.62 30.47 0.63
N LEU A 143 11.45 29.26 1.19
CA LEU A 143 11.67 28.03 0.45
C LEU A 143 10.53 27.76 -0.55
N PRO A 144 10.84 27.30 -1.77
CA PRO A 144 9.81 26.92 -2.73
C PRO A 144 9.07 25.66 -2.27
N ILE A 145 7.76 25.60 -2.55
CA ILE A 145 6.99 24.38 -2.34
C ILE A 145 7.34 23.38 -3.43
N GLY A 146 8.04 22.31 -3.03
CA GLY A 146 8.40 21.21 -3.92
C GLY A 146 7.22 20.28 -4.27
N LEU A 147 7.47 19.41 -5.24
CA LEU A 147 6.50 18.44 -5.77
C LEU A 147 5.92 17.52 -4.68
N SER A 148 6.77 17.01 -3.79
CA SER A 148 6.37 16.18 -2.64
C SER A 148 5.33 16.89 -1.76
N THR A 149 5.59 18.14 -1.39
CA THR A 149 4.70 18.93 -0.54
C THR A 149 3.37 19.22 -1.23
N HIS A 150 3.36 19.49 -2.53
CA HIS A 150 2.12 19.62 -3.30
C HIS A 150 1.26 18.34 -3.26
N VAL A 151 1.88 17.17 -3.37
CA VAL A 151 1.18 15.88 -3.26
C VAL A 151 0.65 15.67 -1.84
N HIS A 152 1.46 15.98 -0.81
CA HIS A 152 1.07 15.83 0.59
C HIS A 152 -0.12 16.71 1.01
N MET A 153 -0.18 17.96 0.53
CA MET A 153 -1.31 18.86 0.82
C MET A 153 -2.63 18.37 0.21
N LYS A 154 -2.57 17.51 -0.82
CA LYS A 154 -3.72 17.11 -1.64
C LYS A 154 -4.16 15.66 -1.41
N VAL A 155 -3.71 15.03 -0.32
CA VAL A 155 -4.05 13.64 0.03
C VAL A 155 -5.56 13.42 0.12
N CYS A 156 -6.28 14.38 0.70
CA CYS A 156 -7.71 14.29 0.96
C CYS A 156 -8.60 14.91 -0.15
N THR A 157 -8.02 15.55 -1.18
CA THR A 157 -8.77 16.35 -2.17
C THR A 157 -8.93 15.63 -3.53
N THR A 158 -10.02 15.97 -4.24
CA THR A 158 -10.32 15.44 -5.59
C THR A 158 -9.51 16.11 -6.68
N SER A 159 -9.19 15.39 -7.76
CA SER A 159 -8.51 15.94 -8.94
C SER A 159 -9.24 17.13 -9.59
N SER A 160 -10.56 17.25 -9.40
CA SER A 160 -11.38 18.35 -9.95
C SER A 160 -11.35 19.64 -9.14
N THR A 161 -11.08 19.59 -7.84
CA THR A 161 -10.92 20.80 -6.98
C THR A 161 -9.51 21.40 -7.09
N GLN A 162 -8.58 20.70 -7.76
CA GLN A 162 -7.17 21.08 -7.87
C GLN A 162 -6.86 22.15 -8.91
N LEU A 163 -7.76 22.41 -9.87
CA LEU A 163 -7.53 23.37 -10.96
C LEU A 163 -7.78 24.85 -10.59
N ASN A 164 -8.45 25.12 -9.47
CA ASN A 164 -8.93 26.47 -9.13
C ASN A 164 -8.32 27.07 -7.85
N GLN A 165 -7.30 26.45 -7.26
CA GLN A 165 -6.68 26.96 -6.04
C GLN A 165 -5.42 27.76 -6.38
N GLU A 166 -5.34 29.00 -5.89
CA GLU A 166 -4.13 29.81 -5.96
C GLU A 166 -2.94 29.07 -5.30
N PRO A 167 -1.71 29.31 -5.79
CA PRO A 167 -0.52 28.74 -5.17
C PRO A 167 -0.45 29.18 -3.69
N GLU A 168 -0.59 28.20 -2.80
CA GLU A 168 -0.53 28.44 -1.35
C GLU A 168 0.91 28.79 -0.96
N SER A 169 1.11 29.87 -0.20
CA SER A 169 2.45 30.25 0.27
C SER A 169 2.90 29.33 1.43
N PRO A 170 4.21 29.09 1.61
CA PRO A 170 4.73 28.37 2.79
C PRO A 170 4.23 28.96 4.11
N ARG A 171 4.07 30.30 4.18
CA ARG A 171 3.52 31.02 5.36
C ARG A 171 2.09 30.60 5.66
N THR A 172 1.24 30.51 4.64
CA THR A 172 -0.15 30.06 4.79
C THR A 172 -0.20 28.59 5.18
N MET A 173 0.56 27.74 4.48
CA MET A 173 0.62 26.31 4.69
C MET A 173 1.06 25.96 6.13
N LEU A 174 2.10 26.63 6.64
CA LEU A 174 2.72 26.35 7.94
C LEU A 174 2.13 27.16 9.10
N ARG A 175 1.01 27.86 8.90
CA ARG A 175 0.35 28.58 9.99
C ARG A 175 -0.08 27.62 11.10
N LEU A 176 0.41 27.85 12.32
CA LEU A 176 0.03 27.04 13.48
C LEU A 176 -1.48 27.16 13.79
N PRO A 177 -2.13 26.06 14.21
CA PRO A 177 -3.52 26.08 14.65
C PRO A 177 -3.71 26.90 15.93
N PRO A 178 -4.96 27.34 16.23
CA PRO A 178 -5.33 27.88 17.55
C PRO A 178 -4.95 26.96 18.71
N ARG A 179 -4.66 27.52 19.89
CA ARG A 179 -4.14 26.78 21.06
C ARG A 179 -5.08 25.69 21.59
N ASP A 180 -6.37 25.82 21.33
CA ASP A 180 -7.45 24.90 21.69
C ASP A 180 -7.71 23.83 20.61
N SER A 181 -6.93 23.83 19.52
CA SER A 181 -7.07 22.84 18.46
C SER A 181 -6.66 21.43 18.91
N HIS A 182 -7.24 20.43 18.25
CA HIS A 182 -6.87 19.04 18.47
C HIS A 182 -5.38 18.78 18.13
N PRO A 183 -4.62 17.97 18.91
CA PRO A 183 -3.19 17.70 18.69
C PRO A 183 -2.83 17.25 17.26
N VAL A 184 -3.72 16.50 16.62
CA VAL A 184 -3.59 16.07 15.21
C VAL A 184 -3.36 17.25 14.25
N MET A 185 -3.96 18.41 14.51
CA MET A 185 -3.80 19.59 13.67
C MET A 185 -2.38 20.15 13.75
N PHE A 186 -1.74 20.09 14.92
CA PHE A 186 -0.35 20.50 15.09
C PHE A 186 0.60 19.50 14.42
N ALA A 187 0.35 18.20 14.59
CA ALA A 187 1.12 17.16 13.89
C ALA A 187 1.03 17.28 12.36
N ARG A 188 -0.15 17.61 11.82
CA ARG A 188 -0.32 17.91 10.39
C ARG A 188 0.63 19.03 9.94
N LYS A 189 0.75 20.11 10.71
CA LYS A 189 1.67 21.22 10.39
C LYS A 189 3.14 20.81 10.50
N LEU A 190 3.53 20.03 11.52
CA LEU A 190 4.89 19.49 11.65
C LEU A 190 5.27 18.56 10.49
N LEU A 191 4.32 17.75 10.00
CA LEU A 191 4.53 16.86 8.85
C LEU A 191 4.66 17.66 7.54
N LEU A 192 3.84 18.70 7.34
CA LEU A 192 3.97 19.61 6.20
C LEU A 192 5.30 20.39 6.23
N LEU A 193 5.73 20.83 7.42
CA LEU A 193 7.06 21.42 7.63
C LEU A 193 8.16 20.43 7.22
N SER A 194 8.07 19.19 7.71
CA SER A 194 9.03 18.14 7.39
C SER A 194 9.08 17.86 5.89
N SER A 195 7.93 17.86 5.21
CA SER A 195 7.83 17.72 3.76
C SER A 195 8.52 18.85 3.00
N LEU A 196 8.30 20.10 3.41
CA LEU A 196 8.94 21.26 2.79
C LEU A 196 10.47 21.20 2.93
N LEU A 197 10.93 20.89 4.15
CA LEU A 197 12.35 20.77 4.46
C LEU A 197 13.02 19.59 3.76
N GLN A 198 12.32 18.46 3.58
CA GLN A 198 12.84 17.31 2.83
C GLN A 198 13.25 17.71 1.40
N GLY A 199 12.48 18.61 0.80
CA GLY A 199 12.86 19.23 -0.45
C GLY A 199 14.13 20.07 -0.33
N ALA A 200 14.14 21.06 0.57
CA ALA A 200 15.24 22.01 0.69
C ALA A 200 16.59 21.37 1.04
N VAL A 201 16.57 20.32 1.87
CA VAL A 201 17.77 19.53 2.25
C VAL A 201 18.35 18.77 1.06
N SER A 202 17.47 18.33 0.14
CA SER A 202 17.84 17.60 -1.07
C SER A 202 18.38 18.50 -2.19
N SER A 203 18.33 19.83 -2.03
CA SER A 203 18.90 20.79 -2.97
C SER A 203 20.44 20.79 -2.92
N PRO A 204 21.15 20.82 -4.07
CA PRO A 204 22.59 20.74 -4.12
C PRO A 204 23.24 22.09 -3.80
N HIS A 205 22.48 23.17 -3.98
CA HIS A 205 22.87 24.56 -3.79
C HIS A 205 22.80 24.98 -2.32
N THR A 206 22.13 24.20 -1.46
CA THR A 206 22.07 24.47 -0.02
C THR A 206 23.43 24.19 0.62
N PRO A 207 24.07 25.18 1.29
CA PRO A 207 25.33 24.97 1.99
C PRO A 207 25.22 23.86 3.03
N THR A 208 26.25 23.03 3.20
CA THR A 208 26.28 21.92 4.17
C THR A 208 25.84 22.30 5.60
N PRO A 209 26.30 23.42 6.23
CA PRO A 209 25.84 23.76 7.58
C PRO A 209 24.34 24.04 7.63
N THR A 210 23.82 24.79 6.67
CA THR A 210 22.37 25.07 6.54
C THR A 210 21.59 23.78 6.28
N ARG A 211 22.09 22.91 5.39
CA ARG A 211 21.48 21.61 5.12
C ARG A 211 21.37 20.76 6.40
N ASN A 212 22.45 20.69 7.18
CA ASN A 212 22.46 19.91 8.42
C ASN A 212 21.49 20.47 9.45
N HIS A 213 21.42 21.80 9.58
CA HIS A 213 20.46 22.48 10.47
C HIS A 213 19.01 22.21 10.06
N LEU A 214 18.67 22.43 8.77
CA LEU A 214 17.33 22.15 8.24
C LEU A 214 16.97 20.67 8.36
N SER A 215 17.94 19.76 8.17
CA SER A 215 17.75 18.32 8.36
C SER A 215 17.42 18.00 9.83
N ALA A 216 18.10 18.62 10.79
CA ALA A 216 17.81 18.43 12.21
C ALA A 216 16.40 18.91 12.57
N ILE A 217 15.98 20.07 12.07
CA ILE A 217 14.61 20.58 12.24
C ILE A 217 13.59 19.61 11.64
N MET A 218 13.82 19.16 10.40
CA MET A 218 12.96 18.21 9.69
C MET A 218 12.79 16.91 10.48
N THR A 219 13.90 16.29 10.91
CA THR A 219 13.87 15.05 11.69
C THR A 219 13.14 15.25 13.01
N HIS A 220 13.40 16.35 13.71
CA HIS A 220 12.73 16.64 14.98
C HIS A 220 11.21 16.82 14.81
N ALA A 221 10.78 17.56 13.79
CA ALA A 221 9.36 17.78 13.49
C ALA A 221 8.66 16.47 13.11
N LEU A 222 9.28 15.65 12.25
CA LEU A 222 8.78 14.35 11.84
C LEU A 222 8.67 13.39 13.04
N ASP A 223 9.75 13.20 13.79
CA ASP A 223 9.79 12.25 14.92
C ASP A 223 8.79 12.63 16.00
N THR A 224 8.62 13.94 16.26
CA THR A 224 7.63 14.45 17.22
C THR A 224 6.21 14.14 16.76
N ALA A 225 5.86 14.48 15.50
CA ALA A 225 4.54 14.17 14.95
C ALA A 225 4.27 12.66 14.94
N VAL A 226 5.30 11.87 14.63
CA VAL A 226 5.18 10.42 14.57
C VAL A 226 4.89 9.85 15.95
N ARG A 227 5.76 10.15 16.92
CA ARG A 227 5.73 9.63 18.29
C ARG A 227 4.46 10.01 19.04
N PHE A 228 4.02 11.26 18.93
CA PHE A 228 2.93 11.77 19.74
C PHE A 228 1.56 11.57 19.10
N VAL A 229 1.48 11.49 17.77
CA VAL A 229 0.20 11.43 17.05
C VAL A 229 0.07 10.20 16.17
N THR A 230 0.91 10.02 15.13
CA THR A 230 0.65 8.99 14.10
C THR A 230 0.69 7.54 14.60
N THR A 231 1.36 7.30 15.73
CA THR A 231 1.44 6.00 16.41
C THR A 231 0.55 5.92 17.64
N ASN A 232 -0.31 6.92 17.87
CA ASN A 232 -1.24 6.97 18.97
C ASN A 232 -2.66 6.70 18.47
N ASP A 233 -3.16 5.49 18.74
CA ASP A 233 -4.46 5.02 18.25
C ASP A 233 -5.64 5.86 18.77
N ASP A 234 -5.51 6.48 19.95
CA ASP A 234 -6.55 7.35 20.53
C ASP A 234 -6.73 8.66 19.74
N LEU A 235 -5.69 9.10 19.04
CA LEU A 235 -5.67 10.37 18.30
C LEU A 235 -5.96 10.20 16.81
N THR A 236 -5.59 9.06 16.23
CA THR A 236 -5.58 8.86 14.78
C THR A 236 -6.94 8.52 14.18
N ALA A 237 -7.94 8.23 15.02
CA ALA A 237 -9.31 7.90 14.61
C ALA A 237 -10.12 9.11 14.06
N SER A 238 -9.55 9.86 13.11
CA SER A 238 -10.18 10.93 12.34
C SER A 238 -9.62 10.99 10.91
N VAL A 239 -10.27 11.73 10.02
CA VAL A 239 -9.77 11.93 8.63
C VAL A 239 -8.39 12.59 8.63
N GLU A 240 -8.18 13.63 9.45
CA GLU A 240 -6.89 14.31 9.58
C GLU A 240 -5.83 13.41 10.23
N GLY A 241 -6.24 12.49 11.10
CA GLY A 241 -5.34 11.48 11.68
C GLY A 241 -4.82 10.53 10.62
N ILE A 242 -5.71 10.03 9.75
CA ILE A 242 -5.35 9.20 8.58
C ILE A 242 -4.46 9.99 7.62
N GLU A 243 -4.80 11.26 7.35
CA GLU A 243 -3.98 12.16 6.53
C GLU A 243 -2.56 12.30 7.09
N CYS A 244 -2.41 12.50 8.41
CA CYS A 244 -1.10 12.58 9.05
C CYS A 244 -0.28 11.30 8.85
N ILE A 245 -0.89 10.12 9.04
CA ILE A 245 -0.20 8.84 8.81
C ILE A 245 0.20 8.68 7.33
N MET A 246 -0.66 9.11 6.40
CA MET A 246 -0.34 9.07 4.97
C MET A 246 0.81 10.03 4.62
N ILE A 247 0.84 11.23 5.19
CA ILE A 247 1.97 12.17 4.99
C ILE A 247 3.27 11.58 5.55
N GLU A 248 3.25 10.99 6.75
CA GLU A 248 4.39 10.25 7.28
C GLU A 248 4.85 9.16 6.30
N ALA A 249 3.92 8.33 5.82
CA ALA A 249 4.24 7.24 4.90
C ALA A 249 4.93 7.76 3.63
N MET A 250 4.44 8.87 3.07
CA MET A 250 5.03 9.47 1.87
C MET A 250 6.39 10.10 2.14
N ILE A 251 6.59 10.79 3.26
CA ILE A 251 7.92 11.31 3.68
C ILE A 251 8.91 10.16 3.80
N GLN A 252 8.53 9.05 4.45
CA GLN A 252 9.40 7.87 4.57
C GLN A 252 9.69 7.21 3.22
N ASN A 253 8.70 7.14 2.34
CA ASN A 253 8.87 6.62 0.98
C ASN A 253 9.84 7.50 0.17
N TYR A 254 9.74 8.82 0.30
CA TYR A 254 10.64 9.76 -0.36
C TYR A 254 12.03 9.80 0.26
N ALA A 255 12.18 9.46 1.53
CA ALA A 255 13.47 9.21 2.15
C ALA A 255 14.07 7.84 1.77
N GLY A 256 13.33 7.01 1.02
CA GLY A 256 13.73 5.64 0.67
C GLY A 256 13.66 4.63 1.81
N ASN A 257 13.03 5.01 2.93
CA ASN A 257 12.75 4.14 4.07
C ASN A 257 11.48 3.30 3.81
N LEU A 258 11.51 2.48 2.75
CA LEU A 258 10.33 1.79 2.22
C LEU A 258 9.62 0.91 3.26
N HIS A 259 10.36 0.23 4.15
CA HIS A 259 9.76 -0.55 5.24
C HIS A 259 8.99 0.32 6.24
N LYS A 260 9.52 1.50 6.62
CA LYS A 260 8.81 2.45 7.49
C LYS A 260 7.56 2.99 6.82
N ALA A 261 7.66 3.32 5.52
CA ALA A 261 6.51 3.73 4.72
C ALA A 261 5.43 2.63 4.67
N CYS A 262 5.83 1.37 4.50
CA CYS A 262 4.91 0.23 4.50
C CYS A 262 4.23 0.03 5.86
N MET A 263 4.96 0.19 6.96
CA MET A 263 4.36 0.14 8.30
C MET A 263 3.35 1.26 8.52
N ALA A 264 3.65 2.48 8.09
CA ALA A 264 2.75 3.62 8.21
C ALA A 264 1.47 3.42 7.37
N VAL A 265 1.57 3.03 6.10
CA VAL A 265 0.37 2.80 5.26
C VAL A 265 -0.50 1.65 5.79
N ARG A 266 0.11 0.62 6.40
CA ARG A 266 -0.62 -0.45 7.07
C ARG A 266 -1.40 0.05 8.28
N ARG A 267 -0.80 0.93 9.10
CA ARG A 267 -1.54 1.62 10.17
C ARG A 267 -2.68 2.45 9.61
N ALA A 268 -2.45 3.25 8.57
CA ALA A 268 -3.50 4.04 7.92
C ALA A 268 -4.65 3.16 7.43
N THR A 269 -4.35 1.99 6.86
CA THR A 269 -5.34 0.99 6.43
C THR A 269 -6.19 0.51 7.61
N THR A 270 -5.57 0.14 8.73
CA THR A 270 -6.29 -0.29 9.94
C THR A 270 -7.16 0.82 10.50
N VAL A 271 -6.62 2.04 10.64
CA VAL A 271 -7.38 3.20 11.14
C VAL A 271 -8.57 3.51 10.23
N ALA A 272 -8.35 3.54 8.91
CA ALA A 272 -9.41 3.75 7.91
C ALA A 272 -10.52 2.70 8.00
N GLN A 273 -10.19 1.45 8.34
CA GLN A 273 -11.17 0.40 8.58
C GLN A 273 -11.96 0.64 9.86
N MET A 274 -11.27 0.99 10.94
CA MET A 274 -11.89 1.24 12.25
C MET A 274 -12.86 2.43 12.23
N VAL A 275 -12.53 3.50 11.50
CA VAL A 275 -13.42 4.67 11.35
C VAL A 275 -14.49 4.50 10.26
N GLY A 276 -14.52 3.35 9.58
CA GLY A 276 -15.54 3.06 8.57
C GLY A 276 -15.32 3.70 7.19
N LEU A 277 -14.14 4.28 6.92
CA LEU A 277 -13.83 4.95 5.65
C LEU A 277 -14.01 4.03 4.42
N HIS A 278 -13.71 2.74 4.59
CA HIS A 278 -13.88 1.69 3.58
C HIS A 278 -15.33 1.46 3.11
N ARG A 279 -16.34 1.91 3.86
CA ARG A 279 -17.76 1.58 3.57
C ARG A 279 -18.40 2.51 2.57
N TYR A 280 -17.80 3.67 2.27
CA TYR A 280 -18.32 4.74 1.40
C TYR A 280 -19.72 5.29 1.74
N SER A 281 -20.42 4.71 2.71
CA SER A 281 -21.78 5.11 3.10
C SER A 281 -21.73 6.17 4.20
N HIS A 282 -22.24 7.36 3.85
CA HIS A 282 -22.53 8.50 4.73
C HIS A 282 -21.32 9.17 5.41
N SER A 283 -20.81 10.23 4.76
CA SER A 283 -19.83 11.21 5.30
C SER A 283 -20.21 11.77 6.68
N SER A 284 -21.49 11.70 7.06
CA SER A 284 -21.98 12.12 8.38
C SER A 284 -21.43 11.30 9.56
N SER A 285 -20.86 10.11 9.32
CA SER A 285 -20.31 9.24 10.37
C SER A 285 -18.79 9.40 10.58
N LEU A 286 -18.07 10.03 9.65
CA LEU A 286 -16.63 10.23 9.76
C LEU A 286 -16.31 11.36 10.74
N ARG A 287 -15.38 11.09 11.68
CA ARG A 287 -14.83 12.13 12.54
C ARG A 287 -13.90 13.02 11.72
N ILE A 288 -14.30 14.27 11.53
CA ILE A 288 -13.55 15.31 10.82
C ILE A 288 -13.32 16.44 11.81
N LEU A 289 -12.06 16.80 12.01
CA LEU A 289 -11.62 17.79 12.99
C LEU A 289 -11.62 19.21 12.42
N ASP A 290 -11.40 19.36 11.12
CA ASP A 290 -11.31 20.64 10.42
C ASP A 290 -12.44 20.84 9.39
N PRO A 291 -13.25 21.90 9.53
CA PRO A 291 -14.31 22.23 8.56
C PRO A 291 -13.81 22.37 7.12
N ASN A 292 -12.59 22.87 6.89
CA ASN A 292 -12.04 23.00 5.54
C ASN A 292 -11.76 21.63 4.92
N THR A 293 -11.27 20.70 5.74
CA THR A 293 -11.07 19.30 5.32
C THR A 293 -12.40 18.66 4.93
N ARG A 294 -13.50 18.94 5.64
CA ARG A 294 -14.85 18.47 5.27
C ARG A 294 -15.31 18.96 3.90
N ALA A 295 -15.01 20.21 3.54
CA ALA A 295 -15.48 20.82 2.30
C ALA A 295 -14.85 20.21 1.03
N GLY A 296 -13.60 19.70 1.13
CA GLY A 296 -12.85 19.14 0.01
C GLY A 296 -12.71 17.61 0.01
N LEU A 297 -13.23 16.91 1.03
CA LEU A 297 -13.02 15.47 1.21
C LEU A 297 -13.78 14.63 0.19
N ASP A 298 -13.05 13.75 -0.49
CA ASP A 298 -13.60 12.56 -1.16
C ASP A 298 -13.16 11.29 -0.42
N PRO A 299 -14.06 10.65 0.35
CA PRO A 299 -13.74 9.44 1.11
C PRO A 299 -13.31 8.27 0.24
N GLN A 300 -13.86 8.14 -0.97
CA GLN A 300 -13.54 7.05 -1.90
C GLN A 300 -12.14 7.25 -2.48
N GLN A 301 -11.77 8.49 -2.80
CA GLN A 301 -10.44 8.82 -3.28
C GLN A 301 -9.39 8.66 -2.18
N LEU A 302 -9.65 9.17 -0.96
CA LEU A 302 -8.72 9.03 0.17
C LEU A 302 -8.45 7.56 0.47
N TYR A 303 -9.51 6.74 0.56
CA TYR A 303 -9.33 5.30 0.80
C TYR A 303 -8.58 4.63 -0.35
N PHE A 304 -8.86 5.00 -1.60
CA PHE A 304 -8.12 4.47 -2.75
C PHE A 304 -6.62 4.82 -2.70
N ARG A 305 -6.24 6.04 -2.29
CA ARG A 305 -4.83 6.42 -2.12
C ARG A 305 -4.10 5.54 -1.10
N ILE A 306 -4.78 5.14 -0.03
CA ILE A 306 -4.23 4.17 0.95
C ILE A 306 -3.98 2.82 0.27
N ILE A 307 -4.98 2.30 -0.48
CA ILE A 307 -4.86 1.02 -1.21
C ILE A 307 -3.73 1.06 -2.23
N GLU A 308 -3.64 2.13 -2.99
CA GLU A 308 -2.65 2.34 -4.03
C GLU A 308 -1.24 2.30 -3.45
N MET A 309 -1.01 3.06 -2.37
CA MET A 309 0.28 3.10 -1.70
C MET A 309 0.64 1.76 -1.04
N ASP A 310 -0.32 1.07 -0.39
CA ASP A 310 -0.11 -0.28 0.14
C ASP A 310 0.26 -1.28 -0.97
N SER A 311 -0.44 -1.22 -2.11
CA SER A 311 -0.22 -2.13 -3.24
C SER A 311 1.15 -1.89 -3.88
N TYR A 312 1.52 -0.63 -4.12
CA TYR A 312 2.84 -0.24 -4.63
C TYR A 312 3.97 -0.70 -3.71
N LEU A 313 3.88 -0.39 -2.41
CA LEU A 313 4.91 -0.77 -1.44
C LEU A 313 4.98 -2.28 -1.26
N SER A 314 3.84 -2.97 -1.25
CA SER A 314 3.80 -4.44 -1.13
C SER A 314 4.43 -5.12 -2.35
N VAL A 315 4.21 -4.64 -3.57
CA VAL A 315 4.88 -5.17 -4.77
C VAL A 315 6.38 -4.88 -4.74
N THR A 316 6.75 -3.64 -4.43
CA THR A 316 8.16 -3.21 -4.37
C THR A 316 8.93 -4.00 -3.32
N LEU A 317 8.34 -4.16 -2.13
CA LEU A 317 8.88 -4.91 -1.00
C LEU A 317 8.44 -6.38 -0.96
N GLY A 318 7.84 -6.91 -2.04
CA GLY A 318 7.29 -8.28 -2.12
C GLY A 318 6.67 -8.82 -0.84
N LEU A 319 5.96 -7.97 -0.11
CA LEU A 319 5.25 -8.30 1.11
C LEU A 319 3.83 -8.74 0.73
N PRO A 320 3.18 -9.61 1.53
CA PRO A 320 1.78 -9.89 1.37
C PRO A 320 0.96 -8.59 1.43
N ARG A 321 -0.09 -8.53 0.60
CA ARG A 321 -1.02 -7.41 0.58
C ARG A 321 -1.75 -7.31 1.93
N SER A 322 -2.07 -6.08 2.34
CA SER A 322 -2.93 -5.86 3.50
C SER A 322 -4.35 -6.38 3.26
N SER A 323 -5.04 -6.80 4.33
CA SER A 323 -6.45 -7.23 4.28
C SER A 323 -7.35 -6.02 4.01
N ILE A 324 -7.52 -5.65 2.75
CA ILE A 324 -8.24 -4.45 2.30
C ILE A 324 -9.63 -4.83 1.79
N ASP A 325 -10.67 -4.05 2.16
CA ASP A 325 -11.99 -4.16 1.51
C ASP A 325 -11.87 -3.73 0.04
N THR A 326 -12.15 -4.66 -0.87
CA THR A 326 -12.01 -4.51 -2.32
C THR A 326 -13.20 -3.81 -2.98
N LYS A 327 -14.17 -3.27 -2.23
CA LYS A 327 -15.29 -2.50 -2.81
C LYS A 327 -14.82 -1.32 -3.67
N ALA A 328 -13.75 -0.62 -3.28
CA ALA A 328 -13.10 0.41 -4.11
C ALA A 328 -12.61 -0.13 -5.47
N LEU A 329 -12.40 -1.43 -5.58
CA LEU A 329 -11.90 -2.13 -6.76
C LEU A 329 -13.02 -2.91 -7.47
N SER A 330 -14.28 -2.74 -7.06
CA SER A 330 -15.42 -3.42 -7.65
C SER A 330 -15.68 -2.97 -9.10
N PRO A 331 -16.30 -3.81 -9.95
CA PRO A 331 -16.66 -3.43 -11.32
C PRO A 331 -17.49 -2.14 -11.41
N ALA A 332 -18.41 -1.92 -10.45
CA ALA A 332 -19.21 -0.70 -10.37
C ALA A 332 -18.34 0.53 -10.06
N ALA A 333 -17.39 0.42 -9.11
CA ALA A 333 -16.46 1.49 -8.80
C ALA A 333 -15.55 1.83 -10.00
N LEU A 334 -15.07 0.82 -10.73
CA LEU A 334 -14.26 1.00 -11.94
C LEU A 334 -15.02 1.70 -13.06
N ALA A 335 -16.31 1.38 -13.24
CA ALA A 335 -17.14 1.97 -14.28
C ALA A 335 -17.43 3.47 -14.03
N ALA A 336 -17.41 3.91 -12.78
CA ALA A 336 -17.65 5.31 -12.40
C ALA A 336 -16.38 6.20 -12.46
N CYS A 337 -15.20 5.61 -12.66
CA CYS A 337 -13.93 6.32 -12.63
C CYS A 337 -13.58 7.01 -13.96
N GLN A 338 -12.83 8.11 -13.87
CA GLN A 338 -12.11 8.65 -15.01
C GLN A 338 -11.04 7.66 -15.49
N PRO A 339 -10.57 7.75 -16.76
CA PRO A 339 -9.65 6.75 -17.34
C PRO A 339 -8.40 6.48 -16.50
N LEU A 340 -7.74 7.53 -16.00
CA LEU A 340 -6.53 7.38 -15.19
C LEU A 340 -6.80 6.67 -13.85
N ASP A 341 -7.86 7.07 -13.13
CA ASP A 341 -8.25 6.43 -11.86
C ASP A 341 -8.67 4.98 -12.07
N ARG A 342 -9.34 4.69 -13.20
CA ARG A 342 -9.71 3.33 -13.59
C ARG A 342 -8.47 2.47 -13.85
N MET A 343 -7.49 2.99 -14.59
CA MET A 343 -6.22 2.31 -14.82
C MET A 343 -5.46 2.06 -13.50
N ALA A 344 -5.39 3.05 -12.62
CA ALA A 344 -4.73 2.94 -11.31
C ALA A 344 -5.36 1.83 -10.44
N ARG A 345 -6.70 1.77 -10.40
CA ARG A 345 -7.43 0.70 -9.68
C ARG A 345 -7.19 -0.68 -10.29
N LEU A 346 -7.17 -0.79 -11.63
CA LEU A 346 -6.84 -2.04 -12.31
C LEU A 346 -5.41 -2.51 -12.01
N GLN A 347 -4.44 -1.60 -11.99
CA GLN A 347 -3.07 -1.90 -11.56
C GLN A 347 -3.01 -2.43 -10.12
N CYS A 348 -3.81 -1.88 -9.20
CA CYS A 348 -3.90 -2.38 -7.82
C CYS A 348 -4.51 -3.79 -7.73
N ILE A 349 -5.43 -4.15 -8.64
CA ILE A 349 -5.97 -5.51 -8.73
C ILE A 349 -4.88 -6.47 -9.22
N ILE A 350 -4.19 -6.10 -10.30
CA ILE A 350 -3.10 -6.88 -10.90
C ILE A 350 -1.94 -7.09 -9.89
N ALA A 351 -1.57 -6.04 -9.16
CA ALA A 351 -0.60 -6.11 -8.08
C ALA A 351 -0.96 -7.18 -7.03
N GLY A 352 -2.23 -7.25 -6.63
CA GLY A 352 -2.73 -8.29 -5.73
C GLY A 352 -2.51 -9.69 -6.28
N TYR A 353 -2.89 -9.91 -7.54
CA TYR A 353 -2.67 -11.21 -8.19
C TYR A 353 -1.18 -11.59 -8.28
N ILE A 354 -0.29 -10.65 -8.59
CA ILE A 354 1.16 -10.88 -8.63
C ILE A 354 1.69 -11.31 -7.26
N LEU A 355 1.22 -10.68 -6.18
CA LEU A 355 1.64 -11.00 -4.81
C LEU A 355 1.10 -12.35 -4.34
N ASP A 356 -0.14 -12.70 -4.72
CA ASP A 356 -0.82 -13.93 -4.31
C ASP A 356 -0.41 -15.16 -5.15
N ARG A 357 0.45 -15.00 -6.17
CA ARG A 357 0.95 -16.09 -7.04
C ARG A 357 1.54 -17.29 -6.29
N LYS A 358 2.00 -17.11 -5.05
CA LYS A 358 2.50 -18.22 -4.22
C LYS A 358 1.39 -19.18 -3.75
N GLY A 359 0.11 -18.80 -3.86
CA GLY A 359 -1.05 -19.57 -3.42
C GLY A 359 -2.21 -19.72 -4.41
N ALA A 360 -2.17 -19.09 -5.59
CA ALA A 360 -3.27 -19.08 -6.55
C ALA A 360 -2.96 -19.82 -7.88
N ALA A 361 -3.99 -20.42 -8.48
CA ALA A 361 -3.95 -21.15 -9.76
C ALA A 361 -4.13 -20.24 -11.00
N ILE A 362 -3.73 -18.97 -10.92
CA ILE A 362 -3.91 -18.00 -12.01
C ILE A 362 -2.69 -18.06 -12.91
N ASP A 363 -2.92 -18.18 -14.22
CA ASP A 363 -1.85 -18.25 -15.20
C ASP A 363 -1.18 -16.87 -15.37
N THR A 364 0.11 -16.90 -15.71
CA THR A 364 0.85 -15.69 -16.05
C THR A 364 0.18 -14.95 -17.21
N GLN A 365 -0.37 -15.69 -18.17
CA GLN A 365 -1.11 -15.15 -19.32
C GLN A 365 -2.36 -14.37 -18.90
N ASP A 366 -3.15 -14.86 -17.94
CA ASP A 366 -4.34 -14.16 -17.46
C ASP A 366 -3.98 -12.78 -16.89
N ILE A 367 -2.87 -12.71 -16.16
CA ILE A 367 -2.39 -11.46 -15.55
C ILE A 367 -1.86 -10.50 -16.63
N GLU A 368 -1.22 -11.02 -17.68
CA GLU A 368 -0.81 -10.23 -18.84
C GLU A 368 -2.01 -9.65 -19.58
N ASP A 369 -3.05 -10.45 -19.84
CA ASP A 369 -4.28 -10.00 -20.50
C ASP A 369 -4.97 -8.91 -19.67
N MET A 370 -5.02 -9.07 -18.35
CA MET A 370 -5.52 -8.03 -17.44
C MET A 370 -4.71 -6.73 -17.56
N LEU A 371 -3.38 -6.82 -17.66
CA LEU A 371 -2.49 -5.67 -17.75
C LEU A 371 -2.62 -4.95 -19.10
N GLN A 372 -2.78 -5.69 -20.20
CA GLN A 372 -3.07 -5.13 -21.52
C GLN A 372 -4.42 -4.42 -21.55
N ASN A 373 -5.45 -5.03 -20.95
CA ASN A 373 -6.77 -4.40 -20.82
C ASN A 373 -6.72 -3.12 -19.97
N ALA A 374 -5.93 -3.11 -18.91
CA ALA A 374 -5.70 -1.91 -18.11
C ALA A 374 -4.97 -0.81 -18.90
N ALA A 375 -4.00 -1.19 -19.74
CA ALA A 375 -3.27 -0.24 -20.57
C ALA A 375 -4.16 0.38 -21.66
N ALA A 376 -5.08 -0.40 -22.22
CA ALA A 376 -6.02 0.02 -23.26
C ALA A 376 -7.06 1.04 -22.77
N VAL A 377 -7.18 1.25 -21.44
CA VAL A 377 -8.02 2.33 -20.88
C VAL A 377 -7.47 3.71 -21.26
N MET A 378 -6.17 3.84 -21.48
CA MET A 378 -5.52 5.11 -21.83
C MET A 378 -5.26 5.21 -23.34
N PRO A 379 -5.38 6.41 -23.93
CA PRO A 379 -5.12 6.61 -25.35
C PRO A 379 -3.63 6.40 -25.68
N ALA A 380 -3.32 5.99 -26.91
CA ALA A 380 -1.95 5.68 -27.33
C ALA A 380 -0.95 6.82 -27.08
N GLN A 381 -1.34 8.07 -27.31
CA GLN A 381 -0.48 9.24 -27.07
C GLN A 381 -0.11 9.43 -25.59
N TRP A 382 -0.94 8.94 -24.66
CA TRP A 382 -0.64 8.98 -23.23
C TRP A 382 0.56 8.10 -22.86
N TRP A 383 0.95 7.14 -23.71
CA TRP A 383 2.11 6.28 -23.47
C TRP A 383 3.45 6.89 -23.89
N LEU A 384 3.44 8.05 -24.55
CA LEU A 384 4.66 8.78 -24.85
C LEU A 384 5.40 9.16 -23.55
N VAL A 385 6.73 9.24 -23.63
CA VAL A 385 7.55 9.73 -22.52
C VAL A 385 7.17 11.19 -22.26
N PRO A 386 6.73 11.56 -21.04
CA PRO A 386 6.34 12.92 -20.75
C PRO A 386 7.49 13.91 -20.99
N ALA A 387 7.18 14.99 -21.68
CA ALA A 387 8.13 16.07 -21.93
C ALA A 387 8.01 17.09 -20.78
N PHE A 388 8.73 16.85 -19.69
CA PHE A 388 8.72 17.77 -18.56
C PHE A 388 9.27 19.14 -18.98
N GLN A 389 8.45 20.19 -18.82
CA GLN A 389 8.89 21.54 -19.12
C GLN A 389 9.75 22.08 -17.96
N ALA A 390 10.89 22.70 -18.30
CA ALA A 390 11.74 23.38 -17.34
C ALA A 390 11.15 24.76 -17.00
N HIS A 391 10.33 24.83 -15.96
CA HIS A 391 9.86 26.09 -15.38
C HIS A 391 10.18 26.11 -13.89
N ASP A 392 10.57 27.27 -13.36
CA ASP A 392 11.00 27.45 -11.96
C ASP A 392 9.86 27.23 -10.93
N ASN A 393 8.59 27.25 -11.38
CA ASN A 393 7.42 26.93 -10.57
C ASN A 393 6.75 25.65 -11.09
N ILE A 394 6.26 24.82 -10.16
CA ILE A 394 5.49 23.61 -10.49
C ILE A 394 4.12 24.05 -11.01
N ALA A 395 3.98 24.08 -12.33
CA ALA A 395 2.70 24.36 -12.96
C ALA A 395 1.73 23.16 -12.77
N PRO A 396 0.40 23.39 -12.82
CA PRO A 396 -0.59 22.30 -12.83
C PRO A 396 -0.30 21.23 -13.90
N ASP A 397 0.17 21.64 -15.08
CA ASP A 397 0.56 20.73 -16.16
C ASP A 397 1.72 19.83 -15.76
N THR A 398 2.69 20.36 -15.00
CA THR A 398 3.81 19.58 -14.45
C THR A 398 3.33 18.49 -13.49
N LEU A 399 2.31 18.76 -12.66
CA LEU A 399 1.73 17.73 -11.77
C LEU A 399 1.05 16.61 -12.59
N HIS A 400 0.41 16.96 -13.70
CA HIS A 400 -0.18 15.99 -14.61
C HIS A 400 0.89 15.11 -15.27
N ASP A 401 1.95 15.72 -15.82
CA ASP A 401 3.07 15.00 -16.45
C ASP A 401 3.78 14.06 -15.46
N VAL A 402 3.96 14.50 -14.22
CA VAL A 402 4.52 13.68 -13.14
C VAL A 402 3.61 12.50 -12.84
N ALA A 403 2.29 12.73 -12.67
CA ALA A 403 1.34 11.66 -12.42
C ALA A 403 1.35 10.64 -13.57
N GLN A 404 1.33 11.10 -14.81
CA GLN A 404 1.47 10.26 -16.00
C GLN A 404 2.73 9.40 -15.94
N ALA A 405 3.90 10.02 -15.70
CA ALA A 405 5.16 9.29 -15.57
C ALA A 405 5.11 8.23 -14.45
N MET A 406 4.53 8.54 -13.29
CA MET A 406 4.44 7.59 -12.18
C MET A 406 3.57 6.38 -12.52
N TYR A 407 2.42 6.58 -13.17
CA TYR A 407 1.54 5.47 -13.57
C TYR A 407 2.10 4.63 -14.72
N GLN A 408 2.85 5.26 -15.65
CA GLN A 408 3.61 4.53 -16.66
C GLN A 408 4.72 3.68 -16.02
N LEU A 409 5.49 4.26 -15.09
CA LEU A 409 6.54 3.54 -14.35
C LEU A 409 5.94 2.38 -13.53
N SER A 410 4.79 2.60 -12.88
CA SER A 410 4.02 1.55 -12.21
C SER A 410 3.60 0.43 -13.18
N HIS A 411 3.10 0.79 -14.37
CA HIS A 411 2.71 -0.18 -15.39
C HIS A 411 3.89 -1.08 -15.79
N TYR A 412 5.01 -0.49 -16.21
CA TYR A 412 6.17 -1.27 -16.63
C TYR A 412 6.83 -2.01 -15.47
N HIS A 413 6.73 -1.50 -14.24
CA HIS A 413 7.13 -2.24 -13.06
C HIS A 413 6.30 -3.52 -12.89
N LEU A 414 4.97 -3.45 -13.06
CA LEU A 414 4.12 -4.65 -13.03
C LEU A 414 4.47 -5.63 -14.15
N VAL A 415 4.70 -5.16 -15.38
CA VAL A 415 5.21 -6.00 -16.49
C VAL A 415 6.50 -6.71 -16.08
N LEU A 416 7.46 -5.93 -15.56
CA LEU A 416 8.74 -6.47 -15.11
C LEU A 416 8.55 -7.55 -14.04
N ARG A 417 7.68 -7.30 -13.05
CA ARG A 417 7.38 -8.24 -11.95
C ARG A 417 6.70 -9.52 -12.43
N ILE A 418 5.87 -9.45 -13.47
CA ILE A 418 5.21 -10.62 -14.07
C ILE A 418 6.25 -11.58 -14.65
N HIS A 419 7.24 -11.04 -15.36
CA HIS A 419 8.20 -11.82 -16.14
C HIS A 419 9.50 -12.15 -15.41
N LEU A 420 9.81 -11.42 -14.33
CA LEU A 420 11.02 -11.61 -13.55
C LEU A 420 11.29 -13.08 -13.14
N PRO A 421 10.29 -13.88 -12.69
CA PRO A 421 10.52 -15.29 -12.32
C PRO A 421 11.01 -16.21 -13.45
N PHE A 422 10.94 -15.77 -14.71
CA PHE A 422 11.33 -16.54 -15.89
C PHE A 422 12.73 -16.17 -16.42
N LEU A 423 13.32 -15.07 -15.91
CA LEU A 423 14.58 -14.53 -16.41
C LEU A 423 15.75 -15.51 -16.28
N LEU A 424 15.79 -16.26 -15.18
CA LEU A 424 16.84 -17.22 -14.84
C LEU A 424 16.43 -18.68 -15.12
N ARG A 425 15.25 -18.93 -15.71
CA ARG A 425 14.83 -20.30 -16.05
C ARG A 425 15.53 -20.80 -17.32
N PRO A 426 15.84 -22.12 -17.40
CA PRO A 426 16.41 -22.73 -18.61
C PRO A 426 15.48 -22.54 -19.82
N ALA A 427 16.07 -22.32 -21.00
CA ALA A 427 15.33 -22.04 -22.24
C ALA A 427 14.53 -23.23 -22.81
N GLN A 428 14.42 -24.35 -22.09
CA GLN A 428 13.70 -25.55 -22.54
C GLN A 428 12.17 -25.45 -22.37
N GLU A 429 11.67 -24.47 -21.61
CA GLU A 429 10.23 -24.14 -21.55
C GLU A 429 9.84 -23.31 -22.78
N LYS A 430 8.81 -23.75 -23.54
CA LYS A 430 8.38 -23.18 -24.83
C LYS A 430 8.18 -21.65 -24.84
N ASP A 431 7.91 -21.04 -23.68
CA ASP A 431 7.58 -19.61 -23.57
C ASP A 431 8.65 -18.77 -22.84
N SER A 432 9.78 -19.37 -22.44
CA SER A 432 10.85 -18.69 -21.68
C SER A 432 11.45 -17.49 -22.43
N ASN A 433 11.56 -17.57 -23.76
CA ASN A 433 12.14 -16.50 -24.58
C ASN A 433 11.26 -15.25 -24.63
N TYR A 434 9.93 -15.43 -24.68
CA TYR A 434 8.99 -14.31 -24.69
C TYR A 434 9.09 -13.51 -23.39
N HIS A 435 9.08 -14.18 -22.23
CA HIS A 435 9.17 -13.51 -20.94
C HIS A 435 10.50 -12.76 -20.75
N LYS A 436 11.63 -13.32 -21.22
CA LYS A 436 12.94 -12.63 -21.20
C LYS A 436 12.92 -11.35 -22.04
N LEU A 437 12.33 -11.41 -23.24
CA LEU A 437 12.21 -10.23 -24.11
C LEU A 437 11.28 -9.18 -23.50
N ALA A 438 10.14 -9.59 -22.95
CA ALA A 438 9.20 -8.69 -22.30
C ALA A 438 9.81 -8.00 -21.06
N ALA A 439 10.57 -8.73 -20.24
CA ALA A 439 11.32 -8.15 -19.12
C ALA A 439 12.38 -7.13 -19.58
N ALA A 440 13.11 -7.43 -20.66
CA ALA A 440 14.07 -6.50 -21.24
C ALA A 440 13.38 -5.24 -21.80
N MET A 441 12.25 -5.38 -22.48
CA MET A 441 11.47 -4.25 -22.98
C MET A 441 10.94 -3.38 -21.84
N ALA A 442 10.31 -3.98 -20.82
CA ALA A 442 9.85 -3.25 -19.64
C ALA A 442 10.99 -2.49 -18.94
N SER A 443 12.18 -3.10 -18.86
CA SER A 443 13.36 -2.45 -18.30
C SER A 443 13.74 -1.21 -19.10
N ARG A 444 13.78 -1.27 -20.44
CA ARG A 444 14.06 -0.10 -21.29
C ARG A 444 13.06 1.03 -21.07
N GLU A 445 11.78 0.70 -21.02
CA GLU A 445 10.69 1.67 -20.81
C GLU A 445 10.77 2.36 -19.43
N ILE A 446 11.14 1.61 -18.39
CA ILE A 446 11.42 2.16 -17.05
C ILE A 446 12.61 3.11 -17.09
N LEU A 447 13.75 2.66 -17.62
CA LEU A 447 14.99 3.44 -17.63
C LEU A 447 14.86 4.73 -18.46
N THR A 448 14.14 4.68 -19.57
CA THR A 448 13.92 5.85 -20.43
C THR A 448 13.09 6.93 -19.72
N ARG A 449 11.97 6.53 -19.09
CA ARG A 449 11.11 7.46 -18.33
C ARG A 449 11.78 7.97 -17.07
N TYR A 450 12.51 7.10 -16.38
CA TYR A 450 13.34 7.50 -15.25
C TYR A 450 14.37 8.56 -15.65
N SER A 451 15.05 8.36 -16.79
CA SER A 451 16.05 9.32 -17.29
C SER A 451 15.41 10.67 -17.60
N ALA A 452 14.27 10.69 -18.32
CA ALA A 452 13.53 11.92 -18.57
C ALA A 452 13.13 12.63 -17.26
N PHE A 453 12.63 11.88 -16.28
CA PHE A 453 12.26 12.43 -14.97
C PHE A 453 13.45 13.00 -14.22
N ARG A 454 14.61 12.32 -14.20
CA ARG A 454 15.81 12.78 -13.51
C ARG A 454 16.56 13.89 -14.23
N ILE A 455 16.44 14.00 -15.54
CA ILE A 455 16.96 15.18 -16.27
C ILE A 455 16.19 16.43 -15.82
N TRP A 456 14.87 16.33 -15.70
CA TRP A 456 14.03 17.41 -15.22
C TRP A 456 14.18 17.67 -13.71
N ASN A 457 14.32 16.61 -12.90
CA ASN A 457 14.46 16.67 -11.46
C ASN A 457 15.73 15.93 -11.00
N PRO A 458 16.92 16.55 -11.11
CA PRO A 458 18.25 15.93 -10.95
C PRO A 458 18.63 15.50 -9.53
N GLY A 459 17.66 15.31 -8.64
CA GLY A 459 17.88 14.77 -7.30
C GLY A 459 17.16 15.52 -6.19
N HIS A 460 16.20 16.39 -6.52
CA HIS A 460 15.83 17.43 -5.56
C HIS A 460 14.53 17.23 -4.82
N PHE A 461 13.49 16.53 -5.32
CA PHE A 461 12.18 16.66 -4.62
C PHE A 461 11.20 15.48 -4.66
N TYR A 462 11.47 14.33 -5.29
CA TYR A 462 10.42 13.30 -5.38
C TYR A 462 10.87 11.87 -5.71
N CYS A 463 10.41 10.95 -4.85
CA CYS A 463 10.43 9.48 -4.87
C CYS A 463 11.78 8.77 -5.12
N ARG A 464 12.50 8.44 -4.04
CA ARG A 464 13.62 7.48 -4.03
C ARG A 464 13.20 6.06 -4.41
N GLY A 465 11.91 5.73 -4.28
CA GLY A 465 11.35 4.50 -4.83
C GLY A 465 11.65 4.31 -6.33
N LEU A 466 11.75 5.40 -7.10
CA LEU A 466 12.11 5.33 -8.51
C LEU A 466 13.57 4.93 -8.74
N ASP A 467 14.48 5.29 -7.83
CA ASP A 467 15.89 4.89 -7.90
C ASP A 467 16.00 3.38 -7.75
N TYR A 468 15.21 2.77 -6.85
CA TYR A 468 15.11 1.32 -6.73
C TYR A 468 14.51 0.67 -7.99
N LEU A 469 13.47 1.26 -8.60
CA LEU A 469 12.91 0.75 -9.85
C LEU A 469 13.93 0.78 -10.99
N ALA A 470 14.67 1.88 -11.14
CA ALA A 470 15.73 2.01 -12.13
C ALA A 470 16.86 1.00 -11.88
N PHE A 471 17.27 0.83 -10.62
CA PHE A 471 18.25 -0.18 -10.23
C PHE A 471 17.80 -1.59 -10.63
N ILE A 472 16.56 -1.98 -10.30
CA ILE A 472 16.01 -3.29 -10.66
C ILE A 472 15.96 -3.45 -12.19
N ALA A 473 15.57 -2.41 -12.94
CA ALA A 473 15.53 -2.45 -14.39
C ALA A 473 16.93 -2.61 -15.03
N VAL A 474 17.97 -1.92 -14.52
CA VAL A 474 19.37 -2.14 -14.97
C VAL A 474 19.82 -3.56 -14.67
N MET A 475 19.53 -4.07 -13.47
CA MET A 475 19.85 -5.44 -13.07
C MET A 475 19.20 -6.47 -14.02
N VAL A 476 17.89 -6.35 -14.27
CA VAL A 476 17.15 -7.28 -15.13
C VAL A 476 17.65 -7.22 -16.57
N LEU A 477 17.89 -6.04 -17.10
CA LEU A 477 18.38 -5.89 -18.47
C LEU A 477 19.81 -6.43 -18.61
N SER A 478 20.66 -6.26 -17.60
CA SER A 478 22.02 -6.84 -17.58
C SER A 478 21.97 -8.37 -17.57
N LEU A 479 21.13 -8.96 -16.70
CA LEU A 479 20.92 -10.40 -16.62
C LEU A 479 20.34 -10.98 -17.92
N ALA A 480 19.45 -10.24 -18.60
CA ALA A 480 18.92 -10.65 -19.89
C ALA A 480 20.04 -10.78 -20.94
N HIS A 481 20.98 -9.83 -20.99
CA HIS A 481 22.14 -9.89 -21.87
C HIS A 481 23.09 -11.03 -21.51
N ILE A 482 23.46 -11.16 -20.22
CA ILE A 482 24.33 -12.24 -19.72
C ILE A 482 23.77 -13.61 -20.10
N ASN A 483 22.49 -13.87 -19.78
CA ASN A 483 21.85 -15.16 -20.05
C ASN A 483 21.70 -15.46 -21.54
N SER A 484 21.55 -14.43 -22.38
CA SER A 484 21.48 -14.62 -23.84
C SER A 484 22.80 -15.09 -24.44
N GLN A 485 23.91 -14.81 -23.74
CA GLN A 485 25.26 -15.16 -24.17
C GLN A 485 25.65 -16.58 -23.76
N CYS A 486 25.20 -17.09 -22.61
CA CYS A 486 25.52 -18.43 -22.12
C CYS A 486 24.85 -19.59 -22.89
N LEU A 487 23.92 -19.30 -23.81
CA LEU A 487 23.12 -20.29 -24.54
C LEU A 487 23.75 -20.72 -25.89
N ILE A 488 25.08 -20.71 -26.01
CA ILE A 488 25.84 -20.90 -27.27
C ILE A 488 25.55 -22.27 -27.96
N GLY A 489 24.98 -23.25 -27.25
CA GLY A 489 24.72 -24.60 -27.78
C GLY A 489 23.28 -24.94 -28.23
N SER A 490 22.28 -24.07 -28.07
CA SER A 490 20.87 -24.41 -28.39
C SER A 490 20.36 -23.71 -29.65
N SER A 491 19.94 -24.48 -30.65
CA SER A 491 19.41 -23.95 -31.93
C SER A 491 18.08 -23.18 -31.78
N ASN A 492 17.34 -23.39 -30.69
CA ASN A 492 16.03 -22.77 -30.43
C ASN A 492 16.10 -21.37 -29.77
N THR A 493 17.28 -20.89 -29.36
CA THR A 493 17.47 -19.57 -28.71
C THR A 493 18.02 -18.49 -29.65
N SER A 494 18.07 -18.78 -30.95
CA SER A 494 18.67 -17.91 -31.97
C SER A 494 17.99 -16.52 -32.07
N GLY A 495 16.65 -16.47 -32.05
CA GLY A 495 15.90 -15.22 -32.26
C GLY A 495 16.08 -14.17 -31.16
N ILE A 496 15.88 -14.55 -29.90
CA ILE A 496 16.02 -13.62 -28.76
C ILE A 496 17.46 -13.11 -28.62
N ARG A 497 18.45 -14.00 -28.80
CA ARG A 497 19.87 -13.64 -28.75
C ARG A 497 20.20 -12.61 -29.82
N GLN A 498 19.65 -12.76 -31.03
CA GLN A 498 19.85 -11.80 -32.11
C GLN A 498 19.22 -10.44 -31.77
N VAL A 499 17.99 -10.42 -31.25
CA VAL A 499 17.32 -9.19 -30.84
C VAL A 499 18.07 -8.46 -29.73
N LEU A 500 18.51 -9.17 -28.68
CA LEU A 500 19.27 -8.57 -27.58
C LEU A 500 20.64 -8.08 -28.07
N ARG A 501 21.35 -8.86 -28.88
CA ARG A 501 22.63 -8.44 -29.47
C ARG A 501 22.52 -7.19 -30.33
N LEU A 502 21.43 -7.04 -31.10
CA LEU A 502 21.16 -5.85 -31.91
C LEU A 502 20.93 -4.60 -31.04
N ASN A 503 20.22 -4.74 -29.91
CA ASN A 503 19.90 -3.64 -29.02
C ASN A 503 20.98 -3.34 -27.98
N ARG A 504 21.96 -4.24 -27.81
CA ARG A 504 22.99 -4.14 -26.78
C ARG A 504 23.71 -2.79 -26.72
N PRO A 505 24.15 -2.16 -27.83
CA PRO A 505 24.84 -0.86 -27.75
C PRO A 505 23.99 0.23 -27.10
N SER A 506 22.70 0.28 -27.46
CA SER A 506 21.73 1.24 -26.89
C SER A 506 21.43 0.91 -25.42
N ASP A 507 21.17 -0.36 -25.12
CA ASP A 507 20.90 -0.83 -23.76
C ASP A 507 22.06 -0.53 -22.82
N ARG A 508 23.29 -0.81 -23.27
CA ARG A 508 24.50 -0.55 -22.51
C ARG A 508 24.67 0.94 -22.22
N GLY A 509 24.50 1.78 -23.24
CA GLY A 509 24.55 3.24 -23.07
C GLY A 509 23.51 3.75 -22.08
N LEU A 510 22.29 3.18 -22.09
CA LEU A 510 21.24 3.52 -21.14
C LEU A 510 21.63 3.10 -19.71
N MET A 511 22.14 1.88 -19.50
CA MET A 511 22.60 1.44 -18.18
C MET A 511 23.75 2.31 -17.63
N GLU A 512 24.73 2.65 -18.47
CA GLU A 512 25.85 3.52 -18.08
C GLU A 512 25.39 4.95 -17.76
N HIS A 513 24.39 5.46 -18.49
CA HIS A 513 23.76 6.74 -18.17
C HIS A 513 23.10 6.75 -16.79
N ILE A 514 22.42 5.66 -16.42
CA ILE A 514 21.80 5.51 -15.09
C ILE A 514 22.88 5.46 -14.01
N LEU A 515 23.94 4.68 -14.21
CA LEU A 515 25.07 4.65 -13.27
C LEU A 515 25.71 6.04 -13.12
N THR A 516 25.94 6.75 -14.22
CA THR A 516 26.46 8.12 -14.21
C THR A 516 25.53 9.06 -13.45
N THR A 517 24.22 8.89 -13.59
CA THR A 517 23.21 9.67 -12.84
C THR A 517 23.32 9.40 -11.33
N PHE A 518 23.55 8.14 -10.93
CA PHE A 518 23.74 7.79 -9.52
C PHE A 518 25.06 8.37 -8.98
N ASP A 519 26.16 8.27 -9.73
CA ASP A 519 27.48 8.79 -9.32
C ASP A 519 27.51 10.34 -9.22
N ARG A 520 26.62 11.05 -9.92
CA ARG A 520 26.46 12.51 -9.80
C ARG A 520 25.83 12.97 -8.48
N MET A 521 25.35 12.05 -7.65
CA MET A 521 24.74 12.32 -6.35
C MET A 521 25.52 11.62 -5.20
N PRO A 522 26.80 11.96 -4.98
CA PRO A 522 27.68 11.20 -4.07
C PRO A 522 27.31 11.35 -2.58
N ASN A 523 26.59 12.41 -2.21
CA ASN A 523 26.13 12.62 -0.82
C ASN A 523 24.83 11.86 -0.52
N ASP A 524 24.30 11.08 -1.49
CA ASP A 524 23.09 10.30 -1.29
C ASP A 524 23.40 8.90 -0.75
N GLU A 525 22.90 8.60 0.45
CA GLU A 525 23.14 7.31 1.13
C GLU A 525 22.56 6.09 0.39
N ILE A 526 21.51 6.27 -0.42
CA ILE A 526 20.90 5.17 -1.17
C ILE A 526 21.70 4.94 -2.45
N LEU A 527 21.91 5.99 -3.24
CA LEU A 527 22.61 5.87 -4.52
C LEU A 527 24.07 5.46 -4.33
N SER A 528 24.73 5.92 -3.27
CA SER A 528 26.10 5.47 -2.91
C SER A 528 26.18 3.98 -2.59
N ARG A 529 25.08 3.34 -2.16
CA ARG A 529 24.99 1.88 -1.98
C ARG A 529 24.63 1.14 -3.26
N LEU A 530 23.76 1.71 -4.10
CA LEU A 530 23.31 1.06 -5.34
C LEU A 530 24.36 1.13 -6.47
N ALA A 531 25.07 2.24 -6.62
CA ALA A 531 26.02 2.47 -7.71
C ALA A 531 27.16 1.43 -7.77
N PRO A 532 27.79 1.02 -6.65
CA PRO A 532 28.78 -0.07 -6.67
C PRO A 532 28.24 -1.39 -7.19
N ILE A 533 27.01 -1.76 -6.83
CA ILE A 533 26.38 -3.00 -7.30
C ILE A 533 26.13 -2.92 -8.81
N LEU A 534 25.66 -1.75 -9.30
CA LEU A 534 25.50 -1.51 -10.73
C LEU A 534 26.83 -1.60 -11.49
N ARG A 535 27.92 -1.07 -10.93
CA ARG A 535 29.25 -1.22 -11.55
C ARG A 535 29.63 -2.70 -11.69
N HIS A 536 29.46 -3.49 -10.63
CA HIS A 536 29.80 -4.91 -10.66
C HIS A 536 29.00 -5.70 -11.70
N ILE A 537 27.67 -5.52 -11.78
CA ILE A 537 26.88 -6.25 -12.78
C ILE A 537 27.20 -5.81 -14.21
N LEU A 538 27.53 -4.52 -14.41
CA LEU A 538 27.93 -4.00 -15.70
C LEU A 538 29.30 -4.51 -16.12
N ASP A 539 30.25 -4.69 -15.20
CA ASP A 539 31.53 -5.34 -15.49
C ASP A 539 31.31 -6.80 -15.93
N VAL A 540 30.44 -7.54 -15.24
CA VAL A 540 30.09 -8.93 -15.60
C VAL A 540 29.38 -9.00 -16.96
N GLU A 541 28.46 -8.09 -17.25
CA GLU A 541 27.80 -8.02 -18.55
C GLU A 541 28.79 -7.73 -19.69
N LEU A 542 29.79 -6.86 -19.45
CA LEU A 542 30.86 -6.57 -20.40
C LEU A 542 31.71 -7.82 -20.68
N ASP A 543 32.12 -8.53 -19.63
CA ASP A 543 32.87 -9.78 -19.73
C ASP A 543 32.06 -10.85 -20.49
N ALA A 544 30.77 -10.99 -20.17
CA ALA A 544 29.89 -11.92 -20.86
C ALA A 544 29.78 -11.61 -22.35
N ALA A 545 29.69 -10.32 -22.71
CA ALA A 545 29.70 -9.88 -24.10
C ALA A 545 31.02 -10.16 -24.83
N ALA A 546 32.14 -10.19 -24.10
CA ALA A 546 33.45 -10.59 -24.61
C ALA A 546 33.63 -12.11 -24.74
N GLY A 547 32.64 -12.92 -24.32
CA GLY A 547 32.63 -14.37 -24.44
C GLY A 547 32.99 -15.13 -23.17
N VAL A 548 33.06 -14.46 -22.01
CA VAL A 548 33.18 -15.14 -20.72
C VAL A 548 31.83 -15.78 -20.37
N GLU A 549 31.81 -17.08 -20.09
CA GLU A 549 30.60 -17.76 -19.65
C GLU A 549 30.35 -17.48 -18.17
N TYR A 550 29.09 -17.26 -17.80
CA TYR A 550 28.65 -17.07 -16.42
C TYR A 550 27.41 -17.94 -16.17
N ASP A 551 27.45 -18.80 -15.16
CA ASP A 551 26.23 -19.50 -14.72
C ASP A 551 25.46 -18.62 -13.73
N ALA A 552 24.18 -18.41 -14.00
CA ALA A 552 23.31 -17.54 -13.23
C ALA A 552 22.31 -18.34 -12.41
N VAL A 553 22.64 -18.56 -11.13
CA VAL A 553 21.83 -19.36 -10.21
C VAL A 553 21.10 -18.46 -9.23
N ALA A 554 19.76 -18.52 -9.23
CA ALA A 554 18.95 -17.95 -8.15
C ALA A 554 18.87 -18.93 -6.99
N THR A 555 19.31 -18.47 -5.81
CA THR A 555 19.05 -19.16 -4.54
C THR A 555 17.86 -18.50 -3.85
N GLY A 556 16.87 -19.31 -3.47
CA GLY A 556 15.66 -18.84 -2.79
C GLY A 556 16.00 -18.07 -1.51
N SER A 557 15.19 -17.06 -1.18
CA SER A 557 15.40 -16.20 -0.01
C SER A 557 15.57 -17.02 1.27
N GLY A 558 16.79 -17.10 1.79
CA GLY A 558 16.98 -17.37 3.21
C GLY A 558 16.35 -16.24 3.99
N ASP A 559 15.40 -16.56 4.89
CA ASP A 559 14.86 -15.61 5.88
C ASP A 559 16.04 -15.00 6.65
N GLY A 560 16.44 -13.77 6.32
CA GLY A 560 17.48 -13.10 7.11
C GLY A 560 18.18 -11.87 6.54
N ALA A 561 18.27 -11.69 5.21
CA ALA A 561 18.94 -10.51 4.65
C ALA A 561 17.92 -9.39 4.36
N SER A 562 17.85 -8.38 5.22
CA SER A 562 16.92 -7.25 5.07
C SER A 562 17.51 -6.09 4.24
N GLY A 563 18.45 -6.35 3.32
CA GLY A 563 19.20 -5.30 2.63
C GLY A 563 19.65 -5.69 1.22
N LEU A 564 19.70 -4.70 0.33
CA LEU A 564 20.38 -4.78 -0.97
C LEU A 564 21.89 -4.86 -0.72
N GLU A 565 22.47 -6.04 -0.94
CA GLU A 565 23.91 -6.30 -0.83
C GLU A 565 24.40 -6.91 -2.14
N GLY A 566 25.57 -6.50 -2.61
CA GLY A 566 26.14 -7.01 -3.85
C GLY A 566 27.65 -6.88 -3.87
N GLY A 567 28.35 -7.97 -4.16
CA GLY A 567 29.81 -7.98 -4.16
C GLY A 567 30.42 -9.27 -4.69
N PHE A 568 31.71 -9.18 -5.01
CA PHE A 568 32.49 -10.33 -5.43
C PHE A 568 32.92 -11.18 -4.23
N VAL A 569 32.68 -12.48 -4.33
CA VAL A 569 33.09 -13.52 -3.37
C VAL A 569 34.09 -14.46 -4.06
N ASP A 570 34.87 -15.20 -3.27
CA ASP A 570 35.83 -16.21 -3.75
C ASP A 570 36.84 -15.67 -4.77
N SER A 571 37.60 -14.64 -4.40
CA SER A 571 38.65 -14.04 -5.24
C SER A 571 38.15 -13.53 -6.60
N LYS A 572 36.96 -12.91 -6.63
CA LYS A 572 36.29 -12.39 -7.84
C LYS A 572 35.80 -13.44 -8.84
N LYS A 573 35.65 -14.69 -8.42
CA LYS A 573 35.07 -15.76 -9.26
C LYS A 573 33.55 -15.78 -9.25
N ARG A 574 32.93 -15.25 -8.19
CA ARG A 574 31.47 -15.23 -8.02
C ARG A 574 30.98 -13.83 -7.67
N LEU A 575 30.06 -13.30 -8.45
CA LEU A 575 29.31 -12.09 -8.09
C LEU A 575 28.01 -12.51 -7.41
N GLN A 576 27.86 -12.15 -6.14
CA GLN A 576 26.65 -12.41 -5.38
C GLN A 576 25.86 -11.10 -5.24
N ILE A 577 24.59 -11.11 -5.63
CA ILE A 577 23.70 -9.95 -5.54
C ILE A 577 22.40 -10.37 -4.89
N HIS A 578 22.10 -9.77 -3.74
CA HIS A 578 20.82 -9.89 -3.09
C HIS A 578 19.87 -8.83 -3.63
N ILE A 579 18.83 -9.28 -4.34
CA ILE A 579 17.73 -8.43 -4.77
C ILE A 579 16.50 -8.79 -3.92
N PRO A 580 15.94 -7.83 -3.16
CA PRO A 580 14.72 -8.05 -2.39
C PRO A 580 13.66 -8.73 -3.27
N HIS A 581 13.06 -9.81 -2.76
CA HIS A 581 12.00 -10.62 -3.41
C HIS A 581 12.42 -11.46 -4.60
N PHE A 582 13.58 -11.20 -5.19
CA PHE A 582 14.17 -12.07 -6.20
C PHE A 582 15.06 -13.15 -5.56
N GLY A 583 15.55 -12.88 -4.33
CA GLY A 583 16.50 -13.74 -3.64
C GLY A 583 17.92 -13.35 -3.99
N THR A 584 18.83 -14.29 -3.79
CA THR A 584 20.25 -14.07 -4.05
C THR A 584 20.61 -14.67 -5.39
N ILE A 585 21.05 -13.81 -6.31
CA ILE A 585 21.63 -14.20 -7.60
C ILE A 585 23.10 -14.45 -7.39
N ASN A 586 23.56 -15.62 -7.78
CA ASN A 586 24.98 -15.92 -7.90
C ASN A 586 25.32 -16.01 -9.39
N LEU A 587 26.27 -15.20 -9.83
CA LEU A 587 26.89 -15.29 -11.15
C LEU A 587 28.28 -15.89 -10.97
N GLU A 588 28.45 -17.14 -11.38
CA GLU A 588 29.71 -17.89 -11.27
C GLU A 588 30.39 -17.97 -12.64
N ARG A 589 31.65 -17.54 -12.70
CA ARG A 589 32.48 -17.53 -13.93
C ARG A 589 33.04 -18.89 -14.30
#